data_AF-A0A2N5ABN4-F1
#
_entry.id   AF-A0A2N5ABN4-F1
#
_cell.length_a   1.000
_cell.length_b   1.000
_cell.length_c   1.000
_cell.angle_alpha   90.00
_cell.angle_beta   90.00
_cell.angle_gamma   90.00
#
_symmetry.space_group_name_H-M   'P 1'
#
loop_
_entity.id
_entity.type
_entity.pdbx_description
1 polymer ?
#
loop_
_entity_poly.entity_id
_entity_poly.type
_entity_poly.pdbx_seq_one_letter_code
_entity_poly.pdbx_strand_id
1 'polypeptide(L)'
;MKLYNLKDHNEQVSFAQAVTQGLGKHQGLFFPHDLPEFSLTEIDDMLAQDFVTRSAKILSAFIGDEIPQDVLQQRVRAAFAFPAPVSKVQDDVG
;
A
#
# COMPACT_ATOMS: atom_id res chain seq x y z
N MET A 1 0.94 8.55 8.22
CA MET A 1 -0.20 8.76 7.30
C MET A 1 -1.43 9.20 8.07
N LYS A 2 -2.43 9.79 7.40
CA LYS A 2 -3.79 9.94 7.93
C LYS A 2 -4.81 9.26 7.04
N LEU A 3 -5.81 8.63 7.64
CA LEU A 3 -6.99 8.12 6.96
C LEU A 3 -8.23 8.78 7.54
N TYR A 4 -9.26 8.98 6.73
CA TYR A 4 -10.55 9.52 7.16
C TYR A 4 -11.68 8.53 6.90
N ASN A 5 -12.74 8.59 7.69
CA ASN A 5 -13.93 7.76 7.50
C ASN A 5 -14.82 8.32 6.39
N LEU A 6 -15.18 7.50 5.40
CA LEU A 6 -16.08 7.86 4.29
C LEU A 6 -17.49 8.31 4.73
N LYS A 7 -17.94 7.94 5.93
CA LYS A 7 -19.25 8.33 6.49
C LYS A 7 -19.17 9.51 7.47
N ASP A 8 -17.98 9.85 7.94
CA ASP A 8 -17.73 10.99 8.84
C ASP A 8 -16.29 11.49 8.63
N HIS A 9 -16.12 12.49 7.77
CA HIS A 9 -14.78 13.00 7.40
C HIS A 9 -14.02 13.67 8.57
N ASN A 10 -14.70 13.95 9.69
CA ASN A 10 -14.04 14.45 10.90
C ASN A 10 -13.36 13.34 11.69
N GLU A 11 -13.77 12.08 11.51
CA GLU A 11 -13.07 10.94 12.08
C GLU A 11 -11.82 10.66 11.23
N GLN A 12 -10.67 11.04 11.79
CA GLN A 12 -9.36 10.78 11.20
C GLN A 12 -8.50 9.94 12.14
N VAL A 13 -7.76 9.00 11.57
CA VAL A 13 -6.91 8.05 12.29
C VAL A 13 -5.56 7.88 11.60
N SER A 14 -4.55 7.44 12.35
CA SER A 14 -3.27 7.04 11.76
C SER A 14 -3.37 5.68 11.05
N PHE A 15 -2.34 5.28 10.31
CA PHE A 15 -2.28 3.95 9.70
C PHE A 15 -2.34 2.85 10.77
N ALA A 16 -1.53 2.96 11.83
CA ALA A 16 -1.52 1.98 12.92
C ALA A 16 -2.91 1.83 13.58
N GLN A 17 -3.60 2.95 13.80
CA GLN A 17 -4.97 2.95 14.33
C GLN A 17 -5.95 2.27 13.38
N ALA A 18 -5.95 2.65 12.09
CA ALA A 18 -6.84 2.05 11.09
C ALA A 18 -6.67 0.52 10.99
N VAL A 19 -5.42 0.03 11.03
CA VAL A 19 -5.12 -1.42 10.99
C VAL A 19 -5.68 -2.15 12.21
N THR A 20 -5.56 -1.58 13.41
CA THR A 20 -6.05 -2.23 14.65
C THR A 20 -7.56 -2.09 14.86
N GLN A 21 -8.16 -0.97 14.45
CA GLN A 21 -9.58 -0.67 14.64
C GLN A 21 -10.45 -1.34 13.57
N GLY A 22 -9.96 -1.44 12.33
CA GLY A 22 -10.71 -1.96 11.19
C GLY A 22 -11.74 -0.97 10.67
N LEU A 23 -12.91 -0.88 11.30
CA LEU A 23 -14.02 -0.02 10.86
C LEU A 23 -14.09 1.30 11.64
N GLY A 24 -14.36 2.39 10.93
CA GLY A 24 -14.72 3.67 11.53
C GLY A 24 -16.15 3.67 12.07
N LYS A 25 -16.55 4.78 12.68
CA LYS A 25 -17.93 5.02 13.13
C LYS A 25 -18.94 4.73 12.02
N HIS A 26 -20.11 4.25 12.42
CA HIS A 26 -21.21 3.91 11.52
C HIS A 26 -20.86 2.84 10.47
N GLN A 27 -19.92 1.93 10.79
CA GLN A 27 -19.39 0.93 9.84
C GLN A 27 -18.87 1.60 8.57
N GLY A 28 -18.18 2.72 8.74
CA GLY A 28 -17.55 3.43 7.65
C GLY A 28 -16.17 2.85 7.37
N LEU A 29 -15.79 2.81 6.10
CA LEU A 29 -14.44 2.41 5.69
C LEU A 29 -13.51 3.61 5.81
N PHE A 30 -12.25 3.34 6.18
CA PHE A 30 -11.20 4.35 6.17
C PHE A 30 -10.61 4.47 4.77
N PHE A 31 -10.42 5.72 4.33
CA PHE A 31 -9.79 6.05 3.05
C PHE A 31 -8.54 6.92 3.29
N PRO A 32 -7.44 6.73 2.53
CA PRO A 32 -6.26 7.59 2.59
C PRO A 32 -6.62 9.07 2.45
N HIS A 33 -6.14 9.92 3.36
CA HIS A 33 -6.34 11.37 3.23
C HIS A 33 -5.60 11.93 2.02
N ASP A 34 -4.36 11.47 1.84
CA ASP A 34 -3.50 11.85 0.72
C ASP A 34 -3.35 10.66 -0.23
N LEU A 35 -3.33 10.95 -1.54
CA LEU A 35 -3.06 9.96 -2.57
C LEU A 35 -1.64 10.22 -3.09
N PRO A 36 -0.63 9.43 -2.66
CA PRO A 36 0.73 9.63 -3.13
C PRO A 36 0.82 9.37 -4.62
N GLU A 37 1.54 10.23 -5.32
CA GLU A 37 1.81 10.12 -6.75
C GLU A 37 3.28 9.77 -6.98
N PHE A 38 3.53 9.00 -8.04
CA PHE A 38 4.87 8.70 -8.51
C PHE A 38 5.08 9.35 -9.88
N SER A 39 6.25 9.92 -10.10
CA SER A 39 6.66 10.36 -11.42
C SER A 39 6.84 9.17 -12.39
N LEU A 40 6.79 9.44 -13.69
CA LEU A 40 7.01 8.39 -14.71
C LEU A 40 8.37 7.70 -14.54
N THR A 41 9.41 8.47 -14.22
CA THR A 41 10.75 7.91 -13.96
C THR A 41 10.76 6.99 -12.74
N GLU A 42 10.08 7.36 -11.66
CA GLU A 42 9.99 6.49 -10.47
C GLU A 42 9.22 5.21 -10.75
N ILE A 43 8.20 5.27 -11.60
CA ILE A 43 7.45 4.10 -12.03
C ILE A 43 8.36 3.16 -12.81
N ASP A 44 9.12 3.65 -13.80
CA ASP A 44 10.06 2.85 -14.58
C ASP A 44 11.12 2.19 -13.68
N ASP A 45 11.71 2.95 -12.76
CA ASP A 45 12.68 2.45 -11.78
C ASP A 45 12.08 1.36 -10.88
N MET A 46 10.83 1.54 -10.43
CA MET A 46 10.13 0.55 -9.61
C MET A 46 9.82 -0.72 -10.39
N LEU A 47 9.40 -0.61 -11.66
CA LEU A 47 9.06 -1.77 -12.48
C LEU A 47 10.28 -2.68 -12.75
N ALA A 48 11.49 -2.14 -12.71
CA ALA A 48 12.74 -2.89 -12.81
C ALA A 48 13.14 -3.63 -11.52
N GLN A 49 12.50 -3.34 -10.38
CA GLN A 49 12.80 -3.97 -9.08
C GLN A 49 12.13 -5.34 -8.92
N ASP A 50 12.66 -6.15 -8.01
CA ASP A 50 12.00 -7.38 -7.59
C ASP A 50 10.65 -7.12 -6.88
N PHE A 51 9.79 -8.13 -6.85
CA PHE A 51 8.42 -8.02 -6.32
C PHE A 51 8.38 -7.47 -4.89
N VAL A 52 9.26 -7.93 -4.01
CA VAL A 52 9.26 -7.53 -2.58
C VAL A 52 9.75 -6.09 -2.44
N THR A 53 10.86 -5.74 -3.08
CA THR A 53 11.44 -4.38 -2.99
C THR A 53 10.48 -3.34 -3.56
N ARG A 54 9.88 -3.63 -4.74
CA ARG A 54 8.87 -2.77 -5.35
C ARG A 54 7.65 -2.58 -4.44
N SER A 55 7.10 -3.66 -3.91
CA SER A 55 5.93 -3.61 -3.02
C SER A 55 6.21 -2.84 -1.73
N ALA A 56 7.40 -2.98 -1.14
CA ALA A 56 7.80 -2.22 0.03
C ALA A 56 7.83 -0.71 -0.27
N LYS A 57 8.34 -0.29 -1.44
CA LYS A 57 8.37 1.12 -1.85
C LYS A 57 6.96 1.68 -2.05
N ILE A 58 6.07 0.93 -2.73
CA ILE A 58 4.66 1.34 -2.93
C ILE A 58 3.94 1.50 -1.59
N LEU A 59 4.04 0.52 -0.70
CA LEU A 59 3.39 0.57 0.61
C LEU A 59 3.94 1.69 1.49
N SER A 60 5.26 1.95 1.43
CA SER A 60 5.90 3.03 2.17
C SER A 60 5.36 4.40 1.80
N ALA A 61 4.98 4.63 0.54
CA ALA A 61 4.41 5.89 0.09
C ALA A 61 3.06 6.20 0.77
N PHE A 62 2.28 5.16 1.12
CA PHE A 62 1.05 5.33 1.88
C PHE A 62 1.30 5.39 3.38
N ILE A 63 2.14 4.51 3.93
CA ILE A 63 2.34 4.41 5.39
C ILE A 63 3.09 5.65 5.91
N GLY A 64 3.98 6.23 5.10
CA GLY A 64 4.89 7.30 5.50
C GLY A 64 5.84 6.82 6.60
N ASP A 65 6.14 7.70 7.54
CA ASP A 65 7.15 7.44 8.59
C ASP A 65 6.65 6.54 9.75
N GLU A 66 5.43 5.99 9.68
CA GLU A 66 4.87 5.15 10.75
C GLU A 66 5.57 3.77 10.86
N ILE A 67 6.18 3.28 9.78
CA ILE A 67 6.94 2.03 9.77
C ILE A 67 8.24 2.26 8.98
N PRO A 68 9.42 2.04 9.59
CA PRO A 68 10.70 2.11 8.88
C PRO A 68 10.75 1.19 7.65
N GLN A 69 11.39 1.66 6.57
CA GLN A 69 11.41 0.95 5.28
C GLN A 69 12.01 -0.46 5.36
N ASP A 70 13.07 -0.63 6.14
CA ASP A 70 13.73 -1.92 6.37
C ASP A 70 12.80 -2.92 7.08
N VAL A 71 12.09 -2.47 8.11
CA VAL A 71 11.08 -3.25 8.83
C VAL A 71 9.91 -3.61 7.91
N LEU A 72 9.45 -2.65 7.10
CA LEU A 72 8.38 -2.89 6.13
C LEU A 72 8.80 -3.93 5.09
N GLN A 73 10.02 -3.84 4.55
CA GLN A 73 10.55 -4.79 3.58
C GLN A 73 10.64 -6.21 4.17
N GLN A 74 11.04 -6.35 5.45
CA GLN A 74 11.03 -7.66 6.13
C GLN A 74 9.63 -8.25 6.24
N ARG A 75 8.63 -7.44 6.61
CA ARG A 75 7.22 -7.87 6.71
C ARG A 75 6.65 -8.26 5.34
N VAL A 76 6.92 -7.47 4.30
CA VAL A 76 6.51 -7.77 2.93
C VAL A 76 7.14 -9.06 2.44
N ARG A 77 8.44 -9.27 2.70
CA ARG A 77 9.13 -10.51 2.34
C ARG A 77 8.50 -11.74 3.00
N ALA A 78 8.12 -11.63 4.27
CA ALA A 78 7.46 -12.72 4.99
C ALA A 78 6.04 -13.00 4.44
N ALA A 79 5.30 -11.96 4.06
CA ALA A 79 3.93 -12.09 3.54
C ALA A 79 3.91 -12.59 2.08
N PHE A 80 4.76 -12.04 1.22
CA PHE A 80 4.82 -12.34 -0.21
C PHE A 80 5.83 -13.47 -0.49
N ALA A 81 5.66 -14.57 0.25
CA ALA A 81 6.50 -15.77 0.14
C ALA A 81 6.20 -16.61 -1.12
N PHE A 82 5.42 -16.09 -2.06
CA PHE A 82 5.03 -16.72 -3.31
C PHE A 82 4.97 -15.67 -4.43
N PRO A 83 5.28 -16.06 -5.69
CA PRO A 83 5.23 -15.14 -6.81
C PRO A 83 3.78 -14.89 -7.29
N ALA A 84 3.60 -13.86 -8.10
CA ALA A 84 2.34 -13.57 -8.81
C ALA A 84 2.60 -13.48 -10.33
N PRO A 85 2.91 -14.60 -11.01
CA PRO A 85 3.23 -14.60 -12.43
C PRO A 85 1.97 -14.42 -13.28
N VAL A 86 2.09 -13.64 -14.36
CA VAL A 86 1.08 -13.52 -15.42
C VAL A 86 1.28 -14.68 -16.40
N SER A 87 0.19 -15.35 -16.81
CA SER A 87 0.22 -16.62 -17.56
C SER A 87 -0.47 -16.46 -18.90
N LYS A 88 0.31 -16.21 -19.96
CA LYS A 88 -0.19 -15.91 -21.31
C LYS A 88 -1.34 -16.84 -21.73
N VAL A 89 -2.51 -16.25 -21.97
CA VAL A 89 -3.72 -16.94 -22.46
C VAL A 89 -3.86 -16.79 -23.97
N GLN A 90 -3.62 -15.59 -24.50
CA GLN A 90 -3.67 -15.25 -25.93
C GLN A 90 -2.54 -14.25 -26.27
N ASP A 91 -2.43 -13.82 -27.53
CA ASP A 91 -1.35 -12.93 -27.96
C ASP A 91 -1.36 -11.56 -27.27
N ASP A 92 -2.54 -11.03 -26.98
CA ASP A 92 -2.80 -9.75 -26.30
C ASP A 92 -3.44 -9.94 -24.91
N VAL A 93 -3.49 -11.18 -24.40
CA VAL A 93 -4.07 -11.53 -23.10
C VAL A 93 -3.06 -12.32 -22.26
N GLY A 94 -2.64 -11.71 -21.15
CA GLY A 94 -1.79 -12.33 -20.13
C GLY A 94 -2.50 -13.33 -19.23
#